data_AF-A0A0D8Y4J0-F1
#
_entry.id   AF-A0A0D8Y4J0-F1
#
_cell.length_a   1.000
_cell.length_b   1.000
_cell.length_c   1.000
_cell.angle_alpha   90.00
_cell.angle_beta   90.00
_cell.angle_gamma   90.00
#
_symmetry.space_group_name_H-M   'P 1'
#
loop_
_entity.id
_entity.type
_entity.pdbx_description
1 polymer ?
#
loop_
_entity_poly.entity_id
_entity_poly.type
_entity_poly.pdbx_seq_one_letter_code
_entity_poly.pdbx_strand_id
1 'polypeptide(L)'
;MSSYLGSSLRSEAIKDQPLTVISICPRSALRTWRLTPTGLVEIIGENRAVMGAFLDKPKTAKTNCSGEGNGLRYAMASMQGWRVDMEDAHVVEVSMADREPYKDWSFFAVFDGHAGNVAADDAAENIMKTLMDTPQFEKVTEELRSNGGVLCEKSINLLEDGIKSGFLSLDENIRTRLDSDRSGSTAICAMITPTHIIIANLGDSRAVVSRKNEGSFGTEDHKPYNDKERERIIGAGGSVMIQRINGSLAVSRALGDFEYKNVPGLEPNKQLVSPEPDVYVLERQKEKDEFLVVACDGIYDVMENEELCRFVESRLHVCDDLNQVCNDVLDACLSKGSRDNMTMIVVCFEAAPSIDKEKVASEQTWKAEMLKAINDVVIEETSKPGWTENDEMSIEFVLRELAQRNSSPSGGPVHMLYSLTDQKICVHCQDAVRSGLLRKFRGHDRMKQICRVNKELDESCNR
;
A
#
# COMPACT_ATOMS: atom_id res chain seq x y z
N MET A 1 6.70 -14.29 67.45
CA MET A 1 8.14 -14.49 67.74
C MET A 1 8.89 -13.82 66.60
N SER A 2 9.21 -12.53 66.70
CA SER A 2 10.45 -11.96 67.27
C SER A 2 11.72 -12.45 66.57
N SER A 3 12.58 -11.48 66.20
CA SER A 3 13.86 -11.54 65.47
C SER A 3 13.72 -11.94 63.99
N TYR A 4 14.00 -11.08 63.01
CA TYR A 4 15.28 -10.42 62.78
C TYR A 4 15.12 -8.96 62.32
N LEU A 5 15.66 -8.04 63.13
CA LEU A 5 15.96 -6.66 62.77
C LEU A 5 17.44 -6.58 62.33
N GLY A 6 17.72 -5.73 61.35
CA GLY A 6 19.04 -5.14 61.14
C GLY A 6 19.16 -4.57 59.72
N SER A 7 19.49 -3.31 59.49
CA SER A 7 19.71 -2.16 60.35
C SER A 7 19.82 -0.94 59.43
N SER A 8 19.14 0.15 59.82
CA SER A 8 19.45 1.56 59.58
C SER A 8 20.22 1.95 58.31
N LEU A 9 19.50 2.62 57.40
CA LEU A 9 20.03 3.64 56.51
C LEU A 9 20.86 4.66 57.32
N ARG A 10 22.14 4.81 56.99
CA ARG A 10 22.91 6.03 57.25
C ARG A 10 23.22 6.65 55.90
N SER A 11 22.79 7.90 55.74
CA SER A 11 23.11 8.75 54.61
C SER A 11 24.57 9.16 54.67
N GLU A 12 25.36 8.79 53.66
CA GLU A 12 26.54 9.56 53.28
C GLU A 12 26.26 10.19 51.92
N ALA A 13 26.27 11.52 51.91
CA ALA A 13 26.08 12.34 50.73
C ALA A 13 27.26 12.16 49.78
N ILE A 14 27.03 11.47 48.66
CA ILE A 14 27.95 11.46 47.53
C ILE A 14 27.65 12.72 46.71
N LYS A 15 28.65 13.61 46.62
CA LYS A 15 28.61 14.83 45.81
C LYS A 15 28.34 14.48 44.35
N ASP A 16 27.37 15.16 43.74
CA ASP A 16 27.13 15.18 42.30
C ASP A 16 28.40 15.62 41.56
N GLN A 17 29.03 14.70 40.85
CA GLN A 17 29.88 15.02 39.71
C GLN A 17 29.12 14.63 38.44
N PRO A 18 29.09 15.49 37.40
CA PRO A 18 28.43 15.16 36.15
C PRO A 18 29.12 13.95 35.52
N LEU A 19 28.33 12.92 35.19
CA LEU A 19 28.79 11.78 34.42
C LEU A 19 29.34 12.27 33.08
N THR A 20 30.64 12.06 32.85
CA THR A 20 31.28 12.32 31.57
C THR A 20 30.63 11.43 30.50
N VAL A 21 29.96 12.05 29.52
CA VAL A 21 29.48 11.34 28.33
C VAL A 21 30.71 10.89 27.54
N ILE A 22 31.02 9.59 27.63
CA ILE A 22 32.03 8.98 26.77
C ILE A 22 31.42 8.89 25.37
N SER A 23 31.95 9.67 24.44
CA SER A 23 31.63 9.57 23.01
C SER A 23 32.07 8.19 22.52
N ILE A 24 31.10 7.35 22.16
CA ILE A 24 31.36 6.07 21.50
C ILE A 24 31.72 6.39 20.04
N CYS A 25 32.96 6.08 19.68
CA CYS A 25 33.53 6.11 18.32
C CYS A 25 32.68 5.29 17.30
N PRO A 26 32.89 5.46 15.99
CA PRO A 26 31.88 5.27 14.96
C PRO A 26 31.46 3.81 14.79
N ARG A 27 30.16 3.62 14.51
CA ARG A 27 29.46 2.36 14.22
C ARG A 27 30.39 1.22 13.79
N SER A 28 30.64 0.27 14.69
CA SER A 28 31.08 -1.07 14.29
C SER A 28 29.97 -1.68 13.44
N ALA A 29 30.26 -2.00 12.18
CA ALA A 29 29.34 -2.72 11.32
C ALA A 29 28.79 -3.96 12.06
N LEU A 30 27.46 -4.09 12.13
CA LEU A 30 26.81 -5.26 12.70
C LEU A 30 27.32 -6.52 11.97
N ARG A 31 27.85 -7.48 12.73
CA ARG A 31 28.34 -8.76 12.22
C ARG A 31 27.17 -9.71 12.09
N THR A 32 26.90 -10.18 10.87
CA THR A 32 25.77 -11.08 10.59
C THR A 32 26.29 -12.50 10.44
N TRP A 33 25.62 -13.47 11.06
CA TRP A 33 26.02 -14.86 11.07
C TRP A 33 24.90 -15.75 10.52
N ARG A 34 25.25 -16.81 9.78
CA ARG A 34 24.33 -17.85 9.32
C ARG A 34 24.70 -19.18 9.99
N LEU A 35 23.69 -19.89 10.47
CA LEU A 35 23.85 -21.25 10.97
C LEU A 35 23.87 -22.22 9.78
N THR A 36 24.93 -23.02 9.66
CA THR A 36 25.05 -24.09 8.66
C THR A 36 25.19 -25.44 9.37
N PRO A 37 25.06 -26.58 8.66
CA PRO A 37 25.31 -27.91 9.23
C PRO A 37 26.73 -28.09 9.81
N THR A 38 27.66 -27.19 9.46
CA THR A 38 29.06 -27.21 9.92
C THR A 38 29.38 -26.12 10.98
N GLY A 39 28.42 -25.25 11.35
CA GLY A 39 28.58 -24.27 12.41
C GLY A 39 28.07 -22.86 12.09
N LEU A 40 28.38 -21.89 12.95
CA LEU A 40 28.11 -20.47 12.69
C LEU A 40 29.15 -19.91 11.71
N VAL A 41 28.70 -19.36 10.59
CA VAL A 41 29.55 -18.72 9.57
C VAL A 41 29.21 -17.23 9.48
N GLU A 42 30.22 -16.35 9.59
CA GLU A 42 30.06 -14.90 9.45
C GLU A 42 29.88 -14.53 7.96
N ILE A 43 28.83 -13.77 7.63
CA ILE A 43 28.55 -13.30 6.26
C ILE A 43 29.25 -11.96 6.04
N ILE A 44 30.22 -11.92 5.13
CA ILE A 44 31.01 -10.72 4.78
C ILE A 44 30.73 -10.33 3.32
N GLY A 45 30.26 -9.09 3.07
CA GLY A 45 30.28 -8.37 1.76
C GLY A 45 29.63 -9.02 0.53
N GLU A 46 28.79 -8.26 -0.19
CA GLU A 46 28.03 -8.59 -1.44
C GLU A 46 27.09 -9.83 -1.39
N ASN A 47 27.34 -10.82 -0.54
CA ASN A 47 26.45 -11.95 -0.24
C ASN A 47 25.65 -11.76 1.06
N ARG A 48 25.50 -10.51 1.53
CA ARG A 48 24.46 -10.17 2.50
C ARG A 48 23.12 -10.28 1.79
N ALA A 49 22.57 -11.49 1.72
CA ALA A 49 21.13 -11.63 1.64
C ALA A 49 20.55 -10.70 2.72
N VAL A 50 19.66 -9.79 2.32
CA VAL A 50 18.96 -8.92 3.27
C VAL A 50 18.22 -9.86 4.21
N MET A 51 18.76 -10.06 5.41
CA MET A 51 18.17 -10.95 6.40
C MET A 51 17.03 -10.18 7.06
N GLY A 52 15.83 -10.32 6.51
CA GLY A 52 14.62 -9.69 7.03
C GLY A 52 13.70 -9.19 5.91
N ALA A 53 12.43 -9.00 6.23
CA ALA A 53 11.41 -8.55 5.28
C ALA A 53 11.54 -7.07 4.88
N PHE A 54 12.42 -6.30 5.54
CA PHE A 54 12.48 -4.84 5.40
C PHE A 54 13.85 -4.33 4.94
N LEU A 55 13.81 -3.26 4.14
CA LEU A 55 14.95 -2.46 3.73
C LEU A 55 15.39 -1.49 4.83
N ASP A 56 16.63 -0.99 4.72
CA ASP A 56 17.15 0.08 5.59
C ASP A 56 16.45 1.43 5.32
N LYS A 57 15.93 1.62 4.12
CA LYS A 57 15.16 2.80 3.68
C LYS A 57 14.06 2.37 2.70
N PRO A 58 12.88 3.02 2.72
CA PRO A 58 11.81 2.66 1.82
C PRO A 58 12.17 3.07 0.38
N LYS A 59 11.77 2.26 -0.60
CA LYS A 59 11.76 2.64 -2.01
C LYS A 59 10.46 3.40 -2.29
N THR A 60 10.58 4.73 -2.39
CA THR A 60 9.43 5.63 -2.57
C THR A 60 9.13 5.96 -4.03
N ALA A 61 9.85 5.36 -4.98
CA ALA A 61 9.53 5.49 -6.39
C ALA A 61 8.14 4.91 -6.66
N LYS A 62 7.34 5.63 -7.44
CA LYS A 62 5.96 5.27 -7.74
C LYS A 62 5.82 4.89 -9.20
N THR A 63 5.09 3.83 -9.47
CA THR A 63 4.64 3.46 -10.82
C THR A 63 3.21 3.93 -10.96
N ASN A 64 2.90 4.68 -12.02
CA ASN A 64 1.59 5.28 -12.24
C ASN A 64 1.01 4.85 -13.60
N CYS A 65 -0.30 4.69 -13.65
CA CYS A 65 -1.07 4.48 -14.88
C CYS A 65 -2.41 5.19 -14.73
N SER A 66 -2.85 5.96 -15.73
CA SER A 66 -4.14 6.64 -15.70
C SER A 66 -4.79 6.63 -17.07
N GLY A 67 -6.11 6.76 -17.09
CA GLY A 67 -6.87 6.82 -18.33
C GLY A 67 -8.33 7.13 -18.11
N GLU A 68 -9.08 7.08 -19.20
CA GLU A 68 -10.51 7.32 -19.22
C GLU A 68 -11.21 6.38 -20.21
N GLY A 69 -12.46 6.04 -19.94
CA GLY A 69 -13.26 5.15 -20.78
C GLY A 69 -14.58 4.81 -20.11
N ASN A 70 -15.62 4.54 -20.90
CA ASN A 70 -16.96 4.20 -20.41
C ASN A 70 -17.57 5.19 -19.39
N GLY A 71 -17.21 6.47 -19.52
CA GLY A 71 -17.65 7.54 -18.60
C GLY A 71 -16.90 7.57 -17.26
N LEU A 72 -15.82 6.79 -17.14
CA LEU A 72 -14.98 6.69 -15.96
C LEU A 72 -13.63 7.36 -16.21
N ARG A 73 -13.03 7.93 -15.17
CA ARG A 73 -11.61 8.29 -15.13
C ARG A 73 -10.94 7.46 -14.06
N TYR A 74 -9.73 6.99 -14.29
CA TYR A 74 -9.00 6.21 -13.29
C TYR A 74 -7.54 6.64 -13.18
N ALA A 75 -6.94 6.33 -12.03
CA ALA A 75 -5.51 6.21 -11.88
C ALA A 75 -5.16 5.03 -10.96
N MET A 76 -4.03 4.42 -11.24
CA MET A 76 -3.38 3.39 -10.45
C MET A 76 -2.02 3.91 -10.05
N ALA A 77 -1.67 3.73 -8.77
CA ALA A 77 -0.32 3.96 -8.27
C ALA A 77 0.16 2.75 -7.47
N SER A 78 1.43 2.40 -7.62
CA SER A 78 2.09 1.39 -6.80
C SER A 78 3.45 1.86 -6.27
N MET A 79 3.82 1.39 -5.08
CA MET A 79 5.06 1.71 -4.38
C MET A 79 5.53 0.52 -3.53
N GLN A 80 6.79 0.12 -3.71
CA GLN A 80 7.37 -1.00 -2.97
C GLN A 80 7.49 -0.71 -1.46
N GLY A 81 7.76 0.54 -1.08
CA GLY A 81 7.82 0.92 0.32
C GLY A 81 9.00 0.26 1.03
N TRP A 82 8.76 -0.28 2.23
CA TRP A 82 9.82 -0.83 3.08
C TRP A 82 10.17 -2.29 2.79
N ARG A 83 9.36 -3.02 2.01
CA ARG A 83 9.61 -4.43 1.70
C ARG A 83 10.84 -4.59 0.80
N VAL A 84 11.52 -5.73 0.90
CA VAL A 84 12.69 -6.06 0.05
C VAL A 84 12.28 -6.25 -1.42
N ASP A 85 11.13 -6.87 -1.62
CA ASP A 85 10.55 -7.20 -2.92
C ASP A 85 9.22 -6.45 -3.12
N MET A 86 8.78 -6.35 -4.37
CA MET A 86 7.46 -5.85 -4.76
C MET A 86 6.66 -7.06 -5.25
N GLU A 87 5.70 -7.50 -4.44
CA GLU A 87 4.91 -8.70 -4.70
C GLU A 87 3.49 -8.39 -5.19
N ASP A 88 3.06 -7.10 -5.16
CA ASP A 88 1.76 -6.71 -5.72
C ASP A 88 1.75 -6.70 -7.26
N ALA A 89 0.61 -7.08 -7.83
CA ALA A 89 0.25 -6.90 -9.23
C ALA A 89 -1.11 -6.19 -9.37
N HIS A 90 -1.46 -5.74 -10.57
CA HIS A 90 -2.74 -5.09 -10.84
C HIS A 90 -3.19 -5.29 -12.28
N VAL A 91 -4.49 -5.09 -12.51
CA VAL A 91 -5.10 -5.05 -13.85
C VAL A 91 -5.95 -3.79 -13.94
N VAL A 92 -5.83 -3.07 -15.05
CA VAL A 92 -6.69 -1.94 -15.37
C VAL A 92 -7.12 -2.01 -16.82
N GLU A 93 -8.42 -2.23 -17.03
CA GLU A 93 -9.02 -2.33 -18.36
C GLU A 93 -10.32 -1.53 -18.40
N VAL A 94 -10.36 -0.49 -19.23
CA VAL A 94 -11.58 0.32 -19.39
C VAL A 94 -12.65 -0.39 -20.21
N SER A 95 -12.27 -1.43 -20.97
CA SER A 95 -13.15 -2.30 -21.74
C SER A 95 -12.68 -3.74 -21.57
N MET A 96 -13.54 -4.63 -21.06
CA MET A 96 -13.18 -6.02 -20.80
C MET A 96 -12.93 -6.83 -22.08
N ALA A 97 -13.62 -6.51 -23.18
CA ALA A 97 -13.39 -7.11 -24.48
C ALA A 97 -13.99 -6.25 -25.61
N ASP A 98 -13.44 -6.39 -26.83
CA ASP A 98 -13.95 -5.74 -28.06
C ASP A 98 -15.23 -6.38 -28.61
N ARG A 99 -16.19 -6.71 -27.73
CA ARG A 99 -17.50 -7.28 -28.09
C ARG A 99 -18.56 -6.92 -27.05
N GLU A 100 -19.79 -6.76 -27.49
CA GLU A 100 -20.94 -6.59 -26.61
C GLU A 100 -21.17 -7.86 -25.75
N PRO A 101 -21.54 -7.73 -24.46
CA PRO A 101 -21.74 -6.47 -23.69
C PRO A 101 -20.45 -5.89 -23.09
N TYR A 102 -19.34 -6.62 -23.17
CA TYR A 102 -18.11 -6.38 -22.42
C TYR A 102 -17.32 -5.15 -22.86
N LYS A 103 -17.66 -4.58 -24.02
CA LYS A 103 -17.10 -3.31 -24.49
C LYS A 103 -17.44 -2.15 -23.55
N ASP A 104 -18.64 -2.18 -22.98
CA ASP A 104 -19.13 -1.15 -22.05
C ASP A 104 -18.87 -1.52 -20.58
N TRP A 105 -18.04 -2.56 -20.33
CA TRP A 105 -17.69 -3.03 -19.00
C TRP A 105 -16.22 -2.75 -18.73
N SER A 106 -15.91 -2.19 -17.57
CA SER A 106 -14.53 -1.93 -17.14
C SER A 106 -14.13 -2.89 -16.02
N PHE A 107 -12.86 -3.27 -15.96
CA PHE A 107 -12.30 -4.21 -14.98
C PHE A 107 -11.07 -3.61 -14.32
N PHE A 108 -11.07 -3.58 -12.99
CA PHE A 108 -9.97 -3.09 -12.17
C PHE A 108 -9.66 -4.13 -11.09
N ALA A 109 -8.39 -4.48 -10.91
CA ALA A 109 -8.02 -5.43 -9.87
C ALA A 109 -6.65 -5.13 -9.25
N VAL A 110 -6.51 -5.46 -7.97
CA VAL A 110 -5.24 -5.47 -7.24
C VAL A 110 -5.03 -6.86 -6.66
N PHE A 111 -3.81 -7.35 -6.78
CA PHE A 111 -3.36 -8.65 -6.30
C PHE A 111 -2.20 -8.40 -5.34
N ASP A 112 -2.37 -8.72 -4.07
CA ASP A 112 -1.30 -8.62 -3.07
C ASP A 112 -0.64 -9.99 -2.97
N GLY A 113 0.60 -10.11 -3.42
CA GLY A 113 1.36 -11.35 -3.42
C GLY A 113 2.09 -11.58 -2.11
N HIS A 114 2.22 -12.83 -1.70
CA HIS A 114 3.02 -13.19 -0.54
C HIS A 114 3.83 -14.45 -0.79
N ALA A 115 5.03 -14.51 -0.18
CA ALA A 115 5.98 -15.60 -0.33
C ALA A 115 6.43 -15.81 -1.80
N GLY A 116 6.56 -14.71 -2.54
CA GLY A 116 6.81 -14.63 -3.97
C GLY A 116 5.71 -13.86 -4.70
N ASN A 117 6.04 -13.33 -5.87
CA ASN A 117 5.12 -12.58 -6.74
C ASN A 117 4.44 -13.45 -7.81
N VAL A 118 4.83 -14.72 -7.97
CA VAL A 118 4.44 -15.54 -9.12
C VAL A 118 2.92 -15.76 -9.17
N ALA A 119 2.27 -16.05 -8.04
CA ALA A 119 0.82 -16.20 -7.97
C ALA A 119 0.06 -14.90 -8.29
N ALA A 120 0.58 -13.75 -7.86
CA ALA A 120 -0.02 -12.44 -8.12
C ALA A 120 0.10 -12.05 -9.60
N ASP A 121 1.30 -12.23 -10.18
CA ASP A 121 1.56 -11.97 -11.60
C ASP A 121 0.71 -12.87 -12.50
N ASP A 122 0.67 -14.18 -12.21
CA ASP A 122 -0.12 -15.13 -12.99
C ASP A 122 -1.63 -14.83 -12.89
N ALA A 123 -2.11 -14.45 -11.70
CA ALA A 123 -3.50 -14.02 -11.51
C ALA A 123 -3.80 -12.76 -12.33
N ALA A 124 -2.95 -11.74 -12.28
CA ALA A 124 -3.13 -10.51 -13.05
C ALA A 124 -3.16 -10.78 -14.57
N GLU A 125 -2.30 -11.67 -15.06
CA GLU A 125 -2.26 -12.04 -16.48
C GLU A 125 -3.50 -12.82 -16.96
N ASN A 126 -4.08 -13.66 -16.09
CA ASN A 126 -5.04 -14.69 -16.51
C ASN A 126 -6.47 -14.52 -15.96
N ILE A 127 -6.71 -13.65 -14.98
CA ILE A 127 -8.02 -13.52 -14.31
C ILE A 127 -9.16 -13.22 -15.27
N MET A 128 -9.05 -12.16 -16.08
CA MET A 128 -10.15 -11.73 -16.95
C MET A 128 -10.52 -12.81 -17.97
N LYS A 129 -9.50 -13.41 -18.59
CA LYS A 129 -9.69 -14.51 -19.54
C LYS A 129 -10.40 -15.69 -18.87
N THR A 130 -9.92 -16.08 -17.68
CA THR A 130 -10.50 -17.23 -16.96
C THR A 130 -11.94 -16.97 -16.54
N LEU A 131 -12.29 -15.75 -16.13
CA LEU A 131 -13.67 -15.35 -15.84
C LEU A 131 -14.55 -15.45 -17.10
N MET A 132 -14.11 -14.87 -18.22
CA MET A 132 -14.87 -14.84 -19.47
C MET A 132 -15.02 -16.20 -20.15
N ASP A 133 -14.09 -17.13 -19.91
CA ASP A 133 -14.14 -18.50 -20.43
C ASP A 133 -15.11 -19.41 -19.65
N THR A 134 -15.70 -18.93 -18.55
CA THR A 134 -16.69 -19.71 -17.80
C THR A 134 -18.02 -19.86 -18.56
N PRO A 135 -18.68 -21.03 -18.48
CA PRO A 135 -20.00 -21.23 -19.10
C PRO A 135 -21.07 -20.24 -18.61
N GLN A 136 -20.90 -19.71 -17.40
CA GLN A 136 -21.82 -18.74 -16.80
C GLN A 136 -21.73 -17.38 -17.51
N PHE A 137 -20.53 -16.89 -17.85
CA PHE A 137 -20.37 -15.64 -18.61
C PHE A 137 -20.92 -15.74 -20.04
N GLU A 138 -20.88 -16.94 -20.65
CA GLU A 138 -21.57 -17.20 -21.92
C GLU A 138 -23.09 -17.03 -21.75
N LYS A 139 -23.68 -17.65 -20.73
CA LYS A 139 -25.12 -17.53 -20.42
C LYS A 139 -25.53 -16.11 -20.06
N VAL A 140 -24.69 -15.35 -19.36
CA VAL A 140 -24.92 -13.91 -19.11
C VAL A 140 -25.04 -13.15 -20.42
N THR A 141 -24.16 -13.45 -21.38
CA THR A 141 -24.17 -12.82 -22.70
C THR A 141 -25.47 -13.11 -23.44
N GLU A 142 -25.96 -14.35 -23.39
CA GLU A 142 -27.25 -14.74 -23.97
C GLU A 142 -28.43 -14.04 -23.30
N GLU A 143 -28.44 -14.00 -21.96
CA GLU A 143 -29.50 -13.36 -21.17
C GLU A 143 -29.57 -11.86 -21.46
N LEU A 144 -28.43 -11.16 -21.45
CA LEU A 144 -28.37 -9.74 -21.75
C LEU A 144 -28.83 -9.43 -23.18
N ARG A 145 -28.49 -10.27 -24.17
CA ARG A 145 -29.01 -10.12 -25.54
C ARG A 145 -30.54 -10.23 -25.58
N SER A 146 -31.11 -11.13 -24.78
CA SER A 146 -32.56 -11.33 -24.74
C SER A 146 -33.31 -10.23 -23.99
N ASN A 147 -32.67 -9.59 -23.00
CA ASN A 147 -33.26 -8.55 -22.14
C ASN A 147 -32.78 -7.12 -22.48
N GLY A 148 -32.33 -6.88 -23.71
CA GLY A 148 -31.94 -5.54 -24.16
C GLY A 148 -30.74 -4.93 -23.43
N GLY A 149 -29.83 -5.75 -22.91
CA GLY A 149 -28.59 -5.33 -22.24
C GLY A 149 -28.73 -5.00 -20.75
N VAL A 150 -29.90 -5.25 -20.14
CA VAL A 150 -30.16 -4.93 -18.74
C VAL A 150 -29.83 -6.11 -17.83
N LEU A 151 -28.98 -5.88 -16.83
CA LEU A 151 -28.72 -6.83 -15.76
C LEU A 151 -29.98 -7.00 -14.89
N CYS A 152 -30.49 -8.21 -14.84
CA CYS A 152 -31.58 -8.65 -13.96
C CYS A 152 -31.05 -9.66 -12.92
N GLU A 153 -31.88 -10.01 -11.94
CA GLU A 153 -31.57 -10.99 -10.89
C GLU A 153 -30.99 -12.30 -11.45
N LYS A 154 -31.55 -12.81 -12.55
CA LYS A 154 -31.07 -14.04 -13.19
C LYS A 154 -29.64 -13.89 -13.75
N SER A 155 -29.35 -12.80 -14.46
CA SER A 155 -28.00 -12.54 -14.97
C SER A 155 -27.00 -12.22 -13.85
N ILE A 156 -27.45 -11.59 -12.76
CA ILE A 156 -26.61 -11.32 -11.59
C ILE A 156 -26.21 -12.62 -10.91
N ASN A 157 -27.15 -13.54 -10.66
CA ASN A 157 -26.85 -14.85 -10.09
C ASN A 157 -25.87 -15.64 -10.98
N LEU A 158 -26.05 -15.58 -12.31
CA LEU A 158 -25.09 -16.18 -13.25
C LEU A 158 -23.70 -15.54 -13.16
N LEU A 159 -23.60 -14.22 -13.01
CA LEU A 159 -22.32 -13.54 -12.81
C LEU A 159 -21.66 -13.96 -11.50
N GLU A 160 -22.39 -14.00 -10.40
CA GLU A 160 -21.86 -14.45 -9.11
C GLU A 160 -21.30 -15.88 -9.19
N ASP A 161 -22.07 -16.81 -9.78
CA ASP A 161 -21.64 -18.18 -9.99
C ASP A 161 -20.43 -18.26 -10.95
N GLY A 162 -20.41 -17.45 -11.99
CA GLY A 162 -19.33 -17.37 -12.97
C GLY A 162 -18.03 -16.84 -12.36
N ILE A 163 -18.13 -15.82 -11.50
CA ILE A 163 -16.99 -15.28 -10.76
C ILE A 163 -16.42 -16.33 -9.84
N LYS A 164 -17.24 -16.98 -9.01
CA LYS A 164 -16.77 -18.04 -8.11
C LYS A 164 -16.13 -19.18 -8.89
N SER A 165 -16.80 -19.68 -9.93
CA SER A 165 -16.26 -20.74 -10.78
C SER A 165 -14.97 -20.35 -11.48
N GLY A 166 -14.85 -19.10 -11.92
CA GLY A 166 -13.66 -18.59 -12.59
C GLY A 166 -12.47 -18.46 -11.64
N PHE A 167 -12.68 -18.03 -10.39
CA PHE A 167 -11.64 -18.02 -9.35
C PHE A 167 -11.17 -19.43 -8.99
N LEU A 168 -12.09 -20.39 -8.83
CA LEU A 168 -11.72 -21.80 -8.61
C LEU A 168 -10.92 -22.37 -9.79
N SER A 169 -11.31 -22.03 -11.02
CA SER A 169 -10.61 -22.46 -12.23
C SER A 169 -9.24 -21.81 -12.35
N LEU A 170 -9.13 -20.52 -12.00
CA LEU A 170 -7.86 -19.80 -11.98
C LEU A 170 -6.89 -20.40 -10.97
N ASP A 171 -7.36 -20.72 -9.76
CA ASP A 171 -6.52 -21.35 -8.73
C ASP A 171 -5.97 -22.71 -9.18
N GLU A 172 -6.80 -23.53 -9.82
CA GLU A 172 -6.34 -24.82 -10.37
C GLU A 172 -5.37 -24.61 -11.54
N ASN A 173 -5.65 -23.64 -12.41
CA ASN A 173 -4.75 -23.26 -13.49
C ASN A 173 -3.37 -22.81 -12.96
N ILE A 174 -3.34 -21.98 -11.90
CA ILE A 174 -2.11 -21.57 -11.21
C ILE A 174 -1.40 -22.80 -10.63
N ARG A 175 -2.13 -23.74 -9.99
CA ARG A 175 -1.56 -24.98 -9.45
C ARG A 175 -0.80 -25.78 -10.49
N THR A 176 -1.31 -25.84 -11.72
CA THR A 176 -0.65 -26.57 -12.81
C THR A 176 0.59 -25.86 -13.37
N ARG A 177 0.73 -24.54 -13.15
CA ARG A 177 1.84 -23.72 -13.66
C ARG A 177 2.92 -23.45 -12.63
N LEU A 178 2.60 -23.44 -11.33
CA LEU A 178 3.57 -23.23 -10.27
C LEU A 178 4.38 -24.51 -10.00
N ASP A 179 5.57 -24.59 -10.62
CA ASP A 179 6.55 -25.64 -10.32
C ASP A 179 7.31 -25.29 -9.03
N SER A 180 6.96 -25.92 -7.91
CA SER A 180 7.59 -25.81 -6.57
C SER A 180 7.52 -24.44 -5.87
N ASP A 181 7.00 -23.42 -6.54
CA ASP A 181 6.72 -22.10 -5.96
C ASP A 181 5.61 -22.20 -4.90
N ARG A 182 5.73 -21.41 -3.83
CA ARG A 182 4.82 -21.42 -2.69
C ARG A 182 4.08 -20.11 -2.51
N SER A 183 4.16 -19.22 -3.49
CA SER A 183 3.47 -17.95 -3.42
C SER A 183 1.96 -18.14 -3.36
N GLY A 184 1.33 -17.21 -2.68
CA GLY A 184 -0.10 -16.99 -2.76
C GLY A 184 -0.37 -15.54 -3.12
N SER A 185 -1.63 -15.26 -3.42
CA SER A 185 -2.04 -13.88 -3.65
C SER A 185 -3.49 -13.65 -3.26
N THR A 186 -3.75 -12.50 -2.64
CA THR A 186 -5.10 -11.95 -2.53
C THR A 186 -5.56 -11.44 -3.89
N ALA A 187 -6.85 -11.22 -4.05
CA ALA A 187 -7.41 -10.63 -5.26
C ALA A 187 -8.64 -9.83 -4.90
N ILE A 188 -8.59 -8.53 -5.16
CA ILE A 188 -9.76 -7.66 -5.14
C ILE A 188 -10.03 -7.22 -6.57
N CYS A 189 -11.18 -7.59 -7.12
CA CYS A 189 -11.56 -7.28 -8.49
C CYS A 189 -12.87 -6.49 -8.51
N ALA A 190 -12.95 -5.45 -9.33
CA ALA A 190 -14.14 -4.66 -9.56
C ALA A 190 -14.48 -4.62 -11.06
N MET A 191 -15.68 -5.12 -11.39
CA MET A 191 -16.32 -5.00 -12.69
C MET A 191 -17.34 -3.88 -12.64
N ILE A 192 -17.14 -2.85 -13.46
CA ILE A 192 -18.07 -1.73 -13.58
C ILE A 192 -18.83 -1.88 -14.89
N THR A 193 -20.14 -2.07 -14.76
CA THR A 193 -21.07 -2.15 -15.89
C THR A 193 -21.81 -0.82 -16.04
N PRO A 194 -22.63 -0.63 -17.08
CA PRO A 194 -23.48 0.56 -17.18
C PRO A 194 -24.44 0.75 -16.01
N THR A 195 -24.82 -0.32 -15.30
CA THR A 195 -25.88 -0.31 -14.27
C THR A 195 -25.44 -0.75 -12.89
N HIS A 196 -24.30 -1.46 -12.76
CA HIS A 196 -23.86 -2.08 -11.51
C HIS A 196 -22.34 -1.98 -11.31
N ILE A 197 -21.93 -1.93 -10.05
CA ILE A 197 -20.56 -2.16 -9.58
C ILE A 197 -20.55 -3.55 -8.94
N ILE A 198 -19.80 -4.48 -9.53
CA ILE A 198 -19.69 -5.87 -9.08
C ILE A 198 -18.28 -6.08 -8.55
N ILE A 199 -18.15 -6.46 -7.29
CA ILE A 199 -16.85 -6.58 -6.61
C ILE A 199 -16.67 -8.02 -6.15
N ALA A 200 -15.54 -8.63 -6.49
CA ALA A 200 -15.12 -9.93 -6.00
C ALA A 200 -13.93 -9.73 -5.05
N ASN A 201 -14.10 -10.08 -3.77
CA ASN A 201 -13.02 -10.01 -2.78
C ASN A 201 -12.52 -11.42 -2.44
N LEU A 202 -11.21 -11.61 -2.45
CA LEU A 202 -10.51 -12.81 -2.02
C LEU A 202 -9.27 -12.40 -1.21
N GLY A 203 -9.30 -12.60 0.10
CA GLY A 203 -8.24 -12.14 1.01
C GLY A 203 -8.59 -10.81 1.68
N ASP A 204 -7.57 -10.04 2.04
CA ASP A 204 -7.62 -8.83 2.85
C ASP A 204 -7.17 -7.55 2.13
N SER A 205 -6.95 -7.62 0.82
CA SER A 205 -7.16 -6.45 -0.04
C SER A 205 -8.63 -6.01 0.05
N ARG A 206 -8.91 -4.73 -0.25
CA ARG A 206 -10.25 -4.18 -0.05
C ARG A 206 -10.66 -3.18 -1.13
N ALA A 207 -11.94 -3.22 -1.46
CA ALA A 207 -12.58 -2.21 -2.30
C ALA A 207 -13.55 -1.36 -1.46
N VAL A 208 -13.54 -0.05 -1.70
CA VAL A 208 -14.39 0.92 -1.03
C VAL A 208 -15.07 1.83 -2.05
N VAL A 209 -16.39 1.98 -1.97
CA VAL A 209 -17.17 2.89 -2.83
C VAL A 209 -17.64 4.08 -2.01
N SER A 210 -17.26 5.29 -2.44
CA SER A 210 -17.77 6.55 -1.88
C SER A 210 -19.03 6.99 -2.62
N ARG A 211 -20.04 7.37 -1.85
CA ARG A 211 -21.28 7.95 -2.34
C ARG A 211 -21.56 9.27 -1.68
N LYS A 212 -21.87 10.27 -2.50
CA LYS A 212 -22.17 11.63 -2.07
C LYS A 212 -23.33 11.65 -1.06
N ASN A 213 -23.09 12.27 0.08
CA ASN A 213 -24.04 12.37 1.20
C ASN A 213 -24.49 11.01 1.77
N GLU A 214 -23.78 9.93 1.47
CA GLU A 214 -23.98 8.60 2.02
C GLU A 214 -22.66 8.13 2.67
N GLY A 215 -22.71 7.06 3.45
CA GLY A 215 -21.50 6.43 3.97
C GLY A 215 -20.72 5.71 2.87
N SER A 216 -19.50 5.28 3.18
CA SER A 216 -18.75 4.39 2.31
C SER A 216 -19.26 2.95 2.41
N PHE A 217 -19.39 2.28 1.27
CA PHE A 217 -19.43 0.82 1.23
C PHE A 217 -17.99 0.28 1.24
N GLY A 218 -17.72 -0.82 1.93
CA GLY A 218 -16.43 -1.51 1.88
C GLY A 218 -16.61 -3.03 1.92
N THR A 219 -15.78 -3.77 1.18
CA THR A 219 -15.75 -5.23 1.26
C THR A 219 -15.24 -5.71 2.62
N GLU A 220 -15.68 -6.90 3.06
CA GLU A 220 -15.18 -7.53 4.28
C GLU A 220 -13.88 -8.29 3.98
N ASP A 221 -12.82 -8.01 4.74
CA ASP A 221 -11.54 -8.72 4.65
C ASP A 221 -11.65 -10.16 5.14
N HIS A 222 -11.03 -11.09 4.43
CA HIS A 222 -11.02 -12.50 4.81
C HIS A 222 -9.90 -12.83 5.79
N LYS A 223 -10.09 -12.47 7.05
CA LYS A 223 -9.12 -12.75 8.12
C LYS A 223 -9.41 -14.11 8.80
N PRO A 224 -8.39 -14.91 9.17
CA PRO A 224 -8.56 -16.23 9.79
C PRO A 224 -9.40 -16.24 11.08
N TYR A 225 -9.48 -15.11 11.78
CA TYR A 225 -10.24 -14.98 13.02
C TYR A 225 -11.73 -14.62 12.81
N ASN A 226 -12.17 -14.35 11.58
CA ASN A 226 -13.59 -14.16 11.28
C ASN A 226 -14.34 -15.47 11.46
N ASP A 227 -15.57 -15.43 11.99
CA ASP A 227 -16.29 -16.64 12.42
C ASP A 227 -16.45 -17.69 11.30
N LYS A 228 -16.86 -17.26 10.09
CA LYS A 228 -17.03 -18.14 8.93
C LYS A 228 -15.72 -18.79 8.49
N GLU A 229 -14.64 -18.00 8.46
CA GLU A 229 -13.32 -18.47 8.05
C GLU A 229 -12.74 -19.43 9.08
N ARG A 230 -12.86 -19.08 10.37
CA ARG A 230 -12.42 -19.90 11.50
C ARG A 230 -13.13 -21.24 11.54
N GLU A 231 -14.44 -21.27 11.29
CA GLU A 231 -15.22 -22.50 11.20
C GLU A 231 -14.70 -23.40 10.06
N ARG A 232 -14.47 -22.85 8.86
CA ARG A 232 -13.88 -23.60 7.74
C ARG A 232 -12.50 -24.14 8.09
N ILE A 233 -11.61 -23.32 8.63
CA ILE A 233 -10.22 -23.70 8.97
C ILE A 233 -10.21 -24.85 9.98
N ILE A 234 -11.04 -24.78 11.03
CA ILE A 234 -11.16 -25.84 12.05
C ILE A 234 -11.79 -27.10 11.44
N GLY A 235 -12.84 -26.94 10.61
CA GLY A 235 -13.49 -28.04 9.90
C GLY A 235 -12.54 -28.79 8.96
N ALA A 236 -11.55 -28.10 8.39
CA ALA A 236 -10.49 -28.67 7.58
C ALA A 236 -9.33 -29.29 8.40
N GLY A 237 -9.45 -29.34 9.73
CA GLY A 237 -8.45 -29.93 10.63
C GLY A 237 -7.30 -28.99 11.01
N GLY A 238 -7.41 -27.70 10.69
CA GLY A 238 -6.46 -26.66 11.09
C GLY A 238 -6.81 -25.98 12.40
N SER A 239 -6.11 -24.88 12.66
CA SER A 239 -6.28 -24.04 13.84
C SER A 239 -6.02 -22.57 13.52
N VAL A 240 -6.55 -21.67 14.33
CA VAL A 240 -6.27 -20.23 14.24
C VAL A 240 -5.51 -19.82 15.50
N MET A 241 -4.24 -19.48 15.33
CA MET A 241 -3.33 -19.10 16.42
C MET A 241 -2.80 -17.70 16.15
N ILE A 242 -2.99 -16.78 17.10
CA ILE A 242 -2.52 -15.38 16.98
C ILE A 242 -2.97 -14.78 15.64
N GLN A 243 -4.27 -14.91 15.33
CA GLN A 243 -4.89 -14.41 14.09
C GLN A 243 -4.41 -15.07 12.78
N ARG A 244 -3.61 -16.14 12.84
CA ARG A 244 -3.03 -16.81 11.68
C ARG A 244 -3.44 -18.28 11.56
N ILE A 245 -3.58 -18.79 10.33
CA ILE A 245 -3.80 -20.22 10.07
C ILE A 245 -2.56 -20.99 10.53
N ASN A 246 -2.74 -21.91 11.48
CA ASN A 246 -1.68 -22.71 12.09
C ASN A 246 -0.49 -21.88 12.60
N GLY A 247 -0.71 -20.60 12.94
CA GLY A 247 0.32 -19.66 13.38
C GLY A 247 1.20 -19.08 12.25
N SER A 248 0.90 -19.39 10.98
CA SER A 248 1.72 -19.00 9.82
C SER A 248 1.06 -17.90 8.98
N LEU A 249 -0.02 -18.23 8.26
CA LEU A 249 -0.60 -17.36 7.24
C LEU A 249 -1.66 -16.40 7.84
N ALA A 250 -1.57 -15.11 7.51
CA ALA A 250 -2.44 -14.05 8.05
C ALA A 250 -3.74 -13.85 7.25
N VAL A 251 -3.81 -14.40 6.04
CA VAL A 251 -5.00 -14.41 5.18
C VAL A 251 -5.70 -15.75 5.27
N SER A 252 -7.02 -15.75 5.15
CA SER A 252 -7.81 -16.98 5.12
C SER A 252 -8.26 -17.39 3.72
N ARG A 253 -8.22 -16.47 2.75
CA ARG A 253 -8.56 -16.75 1.36
C ARG A 253 -7.49 -16.15 0.45
N ALA A 254 -7.09 -16.92 -0.55
CA ALA A 254 -6.05 -16.54 -1.50
C ALA A 254 -6.06 -17.52 -2.69
N LEU A 255 -5.54 -17.05 -3.83
CA LEU A 255 -5.04 -17.89 -4.92
C LEU A 255 -3.65 -18.43 -4.53
N GLY A 256 -3.25 -19.58 -5.06
CA GLY A 256 -1.96 -20.20 -4.69
C GLY A 256 -2.01 -20.87 -3.33
N ASP A 257 -0.98 -20.72 -2.49
CA ASP A 257 -0.94 -21.28 -1.13
C ASP A 257 -1.24 -22.79 -1.06
N PHE A 258 -0.80 -23.55 -2.07
CA PHE A 258 -1.28 -24.92 -2.25
C PHE A 258 -0.94 -25.86 -1.10
N GLU A 259 0.07 -25.54 -0.27
CA GLU A 259 0.36 -26.29 0.96
C GLU A 259 -0.83 -26.31 1.95
N TYR A 260 -1.71 -25.31 1.91
CA TYR A 260 -2.93 -25.20 2.71
C TYR A 260 -4.17 -25.80 2.03
N LYS A 261 -4.03 -26.34 0.81
CA LYS A 261 -5.14 -26.78 -0.04
C LYS A 261 -5.13 -28.27 -0.40
N ASN A 262 -4.52 -29.10 0.45
CA ASN A 262 -4.31 -30.53 0.22
C ASN A 262 -5.05 -31.44 1.22
N VAL A 263 -6.08 -30.96 1.93
CA VAL A 263 -6.85 -31.79 2.86
C VAL A 263 -7.70 -32.79 2.05
N PRO A 264 -7.47 -34.12 2.19
CA PRO A 264 -8.14 -35.11 1.35
C PRO A 264 -9.65 -35.13 1.59
N GLY A 265 -10.42 -35.23 0.50
CA GLY A 265 -11.87 -35.36 0.54
C GLY A 265 -12.63 -34.06 0.78
N LEU A 266 -11.94 -32.91 0.85
CA LEU A 266 -12.57 -31.59 0.90
C LEU A 266 -12.55 -30.93 -0.47
N GLU A 267 -13.67 -30.29 -0.81
CA GLU A 267 -13.80 -29.42 -1.98
C GLU A 267 -12.80 -28.24 -1.89
N PRO A 268 -12.40 -27.63 -3.03
CA PRO A 268 -11.43 -26.53 -3.05
C PRO A 268 -11.77 -25.37 -2.10
N ASN A 269 -13.05 -25.01 -2.00
CA ASN A 269 -13.50 -23.91 -1.13
C ASN A 269 -13.63 -24.28 0.36
N LYS A 270 -13.42 -25.55 0.71
CA LYS A 270 -13.46 -26.06 2.10
C LYS A 270 -12.07 -26.35 2.67
N GLN A 271 -11.02 -25.99 1.95
CA GLN A 271 -9.64 -26.15 2.39
C GLN A 271 -9.28 -25.16 3.52
N LEU A 272 -8.06 -25.26 4.08
CA LEU A 272 -7.59 -24.32 5.11
C LEU A 272 -7.57 -22.89 4.57
N VAL A 273 -7.08 -22.71 3.35
CA VAL A 273 -7.16 -21.47 2.56
C VAL A 273 -8.13 -21.70 1.42
N SER A 274 -9.15 -20.84 1.29
CA SER A 274 -10.14 -20.96 0.20
C SER A 274 -9.79 -20.05 -0.98
N PRO A 275 -9.88 -20.53 -2.23
CA PRO A 275 -9.84 -19.69 -3.43
C PRO A 275 -11.22 -19.13 -3.85
N GLU A 276 -12.28 -19.34 -3.06
CA GLU A 276 -13.62 -18.82 -3.37
C GLU A 276 -13.80 -17.37 -2.90
N PRO A 277 -14.10 -16.41 -3.80
CA PRO A 277 -14.31 -15.02 -3.44
C PRO A 277 -15.71 -14.78 -2.86
N ASP A 278 -15.83 -13.74 -2.05
CA ASP A 278 -17.13 -13.12 -1.76
C ASP A 278 -17.47 -12.12 -2.89
N VAL A 279 -18.71 -12.16 -3.39
CA VAL A 279 -19.17 -11.29 -4.47
C VAL A 279 -20.20 -10.30 -3.94
N TYR A 280 -19.99 -9.02 -4.23
CA TYR A 280 -20.85 -7.92 -3.85
C TYR A 280 -21.39 -7.25 -5.11
N VAL A 281 -22.69 -7.00 -5.15
CA VAL A 281 -23.37 -6.40 -6.31
C VAL A 281 -24.08 -5.14 -5.85
N LEU A 282 -23.64 -3.99 -6.37
CA LEU A 282 -24.20 -2.68 -6.05
C LEU A 282 -24.81 -2.07 -7.30
N GLU A 283 -26.08 -1.67 -7.25
CA GLU A 283 -26.67 -0.83 -8.29
C GLU A 283 -25.97 0.53 -8.34
N ARG A 284 -25.63 1.00 -9.54
CA ARG A 284 -25.03 2.32 -9.76
C ARG A 284 -26.05 3.41 -9.49
N GLN A 285 -25.62 4.42 -8.76
CA GLN A 285 -26.37 5.64 -8.50
C GLN A 285 -25.63 6.81 -9.15
N LYS A 286 -25.90 7.10 -10.43
CA LYS A 286 -25.15 8.07 -11.24
C LYS A 286 -25.00 9.46 -10.59
N GLU A 287 -25.98 9.90 -9.82
CA GLU A 287 -25.97 11.21 -9.15
C GLU A 287 -25.20 11.22 -7.81
N LYS A 288 -24.82 10.03 -7.30
CA LYS A 288 -24.22 9.86 -5.98
C LYS A 288 -22.90 9.11 -5.99
N ASP A 289 -22.68 8.15 -6.87
CA ASP A 289 -21.41 7.41 -6.93
C ASP A 289 -20.29 8.40 -7.27
N GLU A 290 -19.37 8.61 -6.33
CA GLU A 290 -18.28 9.58 -6.47
C GLU A 290 -17.04 8.89 -7.03
N PHE A 291 -16.54 7.90 -6.29
CA PHE A 291 -15.37 7.13 -6.68
C PHE A 291 -15.37 5.75 -6.02
N LEU A 292 -14.65 4.83 -6.64
CA LEU A 292 -14.28 3.52 -6.13
C LEU A 292 -12.76 3.53 -5.86
N VAL A 293 -12.34 2.97 -4.73
CA VAL A 293 -10.93 2.66 -4.43
C VAL A 293 -10.77 1.15 -4.34
N VAL A 294 -9.78 0.60 -5.03
CA VAL A 294 -9.38 -0.81 -4.97
C VAL A 294 -7.91 -0.84 -4.55
N ALA A 295 -7.57 -1.42 -3.40
CA ALA A 295 -6.20 -1.40 -2.90
C ALA A 295 -5.84 -2.61 -2.03
N CYS A 296 -4.54 -2.86 -1.86
CA CYS A 296 -4.01 -3.86 -0.94
C CYS A 296 -4.02 -3.38 0.53
N ASP A 297 -3.70 -4.28 1.46
CA ASP A 297 -3.72 -4.01 2.90
C ASP A 297 -2.66 -2.98 3.32
N GLY A 298 -1.58 -2.80 2.55
CA GLY A 298 -0.59 -1.75 2.77
C GLY A 298 -1.17 -0.34 2.87
N ILE A 299 -2.37 -0.11 2.32
CA ILE A 299 -3.18 1.10 2.51
C ILE A 299 -4.09 0.96 3.74
N TYR A 300 -4.88 -0.11 3.80
CA TYR A 300 -5.95 -0.28 4.78
C TYR A 300 -5.49 -0.63 6.20
N ASP A 301 -4.25 -1.08 6.38
CA ASP A 301 -3.61 -1.29 7.68
C ASP A 301 -3.42 0.02 8.46
N VAL A 302 -3.38 1.16 7.74
CA VAL A 302 -3.12 2.49 8.33
C VAL A 302 -4.20 3.52 8.04
N MET A 303 -5.16 3.22 7.17
CA MET A 303 -6.30 4.09 6.86
C MET A 303 -7.59 3.27 6.80
N GLU A 304 -8.52 3.59 7.70
CA GLU A 304 -9.88 3.03 7.67
C GLU A 304 -10.68 3.57 6.48
N ASN A 305 -11.78 2.88 6.12
CA ASN A 305 -12.59 3.19 4.93
C ASN A 305 -13.02 4.67 4.86
N GLU A 306 -13.62 5.18 5.94
CA GLU A 306 -14.10 6.56 6.00
C GLU A 306 -12.98 7.58 6.04
N GLU A 307 -11.81 7.22 6.58
CA GLU A 307 -10.62 8.08 6.56
C GLU A 307 -10.07 8.18 5.13
N LEU A 308 -9.93 7.05 4.44
CA LEU A 308 -9.47 6.99 3.06
C LEU A 308 -10.42 7.74 2.12
N CYS A 309 -11.74 7.54 2.23
CA CYS A 309 -12.72 8.27 1.43
C CYS A 309 -12.62 9.78 1.65
N ARG A 310 -12.59 10.25 2.90
CA ARG A 310 -12.44 11.68 3.21
C ARG A 310 -11.12 12.24 2.67
N PHE A 311 -10.05 11.47 2.73
CA PHE A 311 -8.76 11.88 2.20
C PHE A 311 -8.82 12.02 0.67
N VAL A 312 -9.28 10.99 -0.05
CA VAL A 312 -9.42 11.02 -1.52
C VAL A 312 -10.34 12.15 -1.97
N GLU A 313 -11.50 12.32 -1.33
CA GLU A 313 -12.43 13.43 -1.58
C GLU A 313 -11.73 14.80 -1.41
N SER A 314 -10.97 14.97 -0.32
CA SER A 314 -10.23 16.21 -0.07
C SER A 314 -9.18 16.50 -1.15
N ARG A 315 -8.51 15.46 -1.68
CA ARG A 315 -7.51 15.60 -2.76
C ARG A 315 -8.16 15.91 -4.10
N LEU A 316 -9.29 15.27 -4.42
CA LEU A 316 -10.05 15.53 -5.66
C LEU A 316 -10.58 16.97 -5.73
N HIS A 317 -10.84 17.60 -4.59
CA HIS A 317 -11.19 19.02 -4.56
C HIS A 317 -10.05 19.99 -4.88
N VAL A 318 -8.79 19.55 -4.80
CA VAL A 318 -7.62 20.43 -5.00
C VAL A 318 -6.73 20.01 -6.16
N CYS A 319 -6.89 18.78 -6.65
CA CYS A 319 -6.09 18.21 -7.71
C CYS A 319 -6.95 17.40 -8.70
N ASP A 320 -6.84 17.73 -9.98
CA ASP A 320 -7.56 17.01 -11.06
C ASP A 320 -6.73 15.85 -11.63
N ASP A 321 -5.42 15.80 -11.33
CA ASP A 321 -4.54 14.70 -11.71
C ASP A 321 -4.72 13.54 -10.72
N LEU A 322 -5.43 12.51 -11.16
CA LEU A 322 -5.69 11.31 -10.36
C LEU A 322 -4.40 10.56 -9.98
N ASN A 323 -3.33 10.65 -10.77
CA ASN A 323 -2.04 10.05 -10.38
C ASN A 323 -1.50 10.72 -9.11
N GLN A 324 -1.58 12.05 -9.04
CA GLN A 324 -1.15 12.79 -7.85
C GLN A 324 -2.04 12.43 -6.64
N VAL A 325 -3.34 12.27 -6.82
CA VAL A 325 -4.26 11.83 -5.75
C VAL A 325 -3.83 10.47 -5.19
N CYS A 326 -3.55 9.48 -6.05
CA CYS A 326 -3.07 8.17 -5.62
C CYS A 326 -1.69 8.27 -4.93
N ASN A 327 -0.77 9.07 -5.49
CA ASN A 327 0.55 9.28 -4.92
C ASN A 327 0.48 9.89 -3.51
N ASP A 328 -0.44 10.85 -3.29
CA ASP A 328 -0.67 11.50 -2.00
C ASP A 328 -1.19 10.51 -0.96
N VAL A 329 -2.06 9.57 -1.35
CA VAL A 329 -2.53 8.48 -0.46
C VAL A 329 -1.38 7.56 -0.09
N LEU A 330 -0.57 7.11 -1.05
CA LEU A 330 0.59 6.25 -0.80
C LEU A 330 1.59 6.92 0.17
N ASP A 331 1.89 8.21 -0.03
CA ASP A 331 2.78 8.96 0.85
C ASP A 331 2.18 9.19 2.24
N ALA A 332 0.86 9.40 2.32
CA ALA A 332 0.15 9.47 3.59
C ALA A 332 0.23 8.14 4.36
N CYS A 333 0.00 7.00 3.70
CA CYS A 333 0.08 5.68 4.29
C CYS A 333 1.50 5.35 4.77
N LEU A 334 2.52 5.64 3.95
CA LEU A 334 3.92 5.50 4.34
C LEU A 334 4.26 6.35 5.57
N SER A 335 3.78 7.59 5.61
CA SER A 335 3.99 8.52 6.73
C SER A 335 3.25 8.08 8.01
N LYS A 336 2.11 7.40 7.87
CA LYS A 336 1.35 6.78 8.97
C LYS A 336 2.00 5.50 9.50
N GLY A 337 3.04 5.02 8.84
CA GLY A 337 3.83 3.87 9.29
C GLY A 337 3.54 2.58 8.54
N SER A 338 2.87 2.61 7.39
CA SER A 338 2.79 1.44 6.52
C SER A 338 4.20 0.99 6.13
N ARG A 339 4.47 -0.30 6.33
CA ARG A 339 5.76 -0.92 5.99
C ARG A 339 5.64 -1.91 4.85
N ASP A 340 4.51 -1.91 4.17
CA ASP A 340 4.19 -2.88 3.14
C ASP A 340 4.45 -2.36 1.71
N ASN A 341 4.28 -3.24 0.74
CA ASN A 341 3.93 -2.86 -0.62
C ASN A 341 2.59 -2.13 -0.60
N MET A 342 2.43 -1.17 -1.50
CA MET A 342 1.20 -0.38 -1.58
C MET A 342 0.82 -0.24 -3.04
N THR A 343 -0.33 -0.79 -3.40
CA THR A 343 -0.96 -0.63 -4.71
C THR A 343 -2.40 -0.19 -4.52
N MET A 344 -2.79 0.87 -5.23
CA MET A 344 -4.16 1.35 -5.23
C MET A 344 -4.61 1.76 -6.63
N ILE A 345 -5.90 1.63 -6.88
CA ILE A 345 -6.61 2.14 -8.05
C ILE A 345 -7.74 3.02 -7.55
N VAL A 346 -7.84 4.25 -8.04
CA VAL A 346 -9.01 5.12 -7.87
C VAL A 346 -9.74 5.20 -9.20
N VAL A 347 -11.04 4.95 -9.18
CA VAL A 347 -11.94 5.11 -10.33
C VAL A 347 -12.98 6.15 -9.98
N CYS A 348 -12.95 7.30 -10.65
CA CYS A 348 -13.92 8.37 -10.50
C CYS A 348 -15.12 8.16 -11.44
N PHE A 349 -16.31 8.29 -10.88
CA PHE A 349 -17.59 8.29 -11.59
C PHE A 349 -18.04 9.72 -11.92
N GLU A 350 -19.23 9.86 -12.50
CA GLU A 350 -19.76 11.16 -12.94
C GLU A 350 -20.05 12.14 -11.80
N ALA A 351 -20.36 11.65 -10.59
CA ALA A 351 -20.62 12.49 -9.43
C ALA A 351 -19.35 12.76 -8.59
N ALA A 352 -18.16 12.39 -9.07
CA ALA A 352 -16.90 12.66 -8.40
C ALA A 352 -16.75 14.16 -8.02
N PRO A 353 -16.13 14.48 -6.87
CA PRO A 353 -15.87 15.84 -6.45
C PRO A 353 -15.16 16.66 -7.53
N SER A 354 -15.64 17.88 -7.75
CA SER A 354 -15.00 18.85 -8.64
C SER A 354 -14.01 19.73 -7.87
N ILE A 355 -13.05 20.30 -8.60
CA ILE A 355 -12.10 21.27 -8.06
C ILE A 355 -12.81 22.45 -7.40
N ASP A 356 -12.44 22.72 -6.15
CA ASP A 356 -12.89 23.83 -5.34
C ASP A 356 -11.78 24.88 -5.26
N LYS A 357 -12.03 26.05 -5.88
CA LYS A 357 -11.04 27.13 -5.99
C LYS A 357 -10.63 27.70 -4.64
N GLU A 358 -11.53 27.70 -3.66
CA GLU A 358 -11.23 28.19 -2.31
C GLU A 358 -10.32 27.22 -1.59
N LYS A 359 -10.60 25.90 -1.68
CA LYS A 359 -9.72 24.86 -1.12
C LYS A 359 -8.34 24.86 -1.78
N VAL A 360 -8.26 25.04 -3.10
CA VAL A 360 -6.99 25.18 -3.83
C VAL A 360 -6.19 26.38 -3.30
N ALA A 361 -6.81 27.55 -3.19
CA ALA A 361 -6.13 28.75 -2.70
C ALA A 361 -5.68 28.60 -1.24
N SER A 362 -6.51 27.96 -0.41
CA SER A 362 -6.18 27.64 0.98
C SER A 362 -4.98 26.71 1.09
N GLU A 363 -4.93 25.64 0.30
CA GLU A 363 -3.80 24.70 0.28
C GLU A 363 -2.51 25.37 -0.22
N GLN A 364 -2.59 26.20 -1.25
CA GLN A 364 -1.44 26.97 -1.74
C GLN A 364 -0.89 27.93 -0.69
N THR A 365 -1.78 28.60 0.04
CA THR A 365 -1.41 29.50 1.13
C THR A 365 -0.72 28.71 2.24
N TRP A 366 -1.33 27.62 2.70
CA TRP A 366 -0.74 26.76 3.73
C TRP A 366 0.62 26.20 3.30
N LYS A 367 0.76 25.76 2.05
CA LYS A 367 2.02 25.24 1.52
C LYS A 367 3.13 26.30 1.52
N ALA A 368 2.80 27.54 1.14
CA ALA A 368 3.76 28.65 1.15
C ALA A 368 4.21 28.99 2.59
N GLU A 369 3.27 29.06 3.53
CA GLU A 369 3.57 29.31 4.94
C GLU A 369 4.38 28.16 5.57
N MET A 370 4.04 26.92 5.26
CA MET A 370 4.74 25.74 5.77
C MET A 370 6.17 25.64 5.22
N LEU A 371 6.36 25.89 3.92
CA LEU A 371 7.70 25.97 3.32
C LEU A 371 8.56 27.06 3.95
N LYS A 372 7.96 28.21 4.29
CA LYS A 372 8.64 29.27 5.03
C LYS A 372 9.03 28.79 6.43
N ALA A 373 8.10 28.18 7.18
CA ALA A 373 8.37 27.67 8.52
C ALA A 373 9.48 26.60 8.54
N ILE A 374 9.44 25.64 7.60
CA ILE A 374 10.51 24.65 7.39
C ILE A 374 11.83 25.36 7.14
N ASN A 375 11.86 26.31 6.22
CA ASN A 375 13.08 27.04 5.87
C ASN A 375 13.65 27.84 7.05
N ASP A 376 12.80 28.44 7.88
CA ASP A 376 13.21 29.16 9.08
C ASP A 376 13.86 28.23 10.12
N VAL A 377 13.29 27.03 10.33
CA VAL A 377 13.92 25.98 11.18
C VAL A 377 15.30 25.61 10.63
N VAL A 378 15.38 25.31 9.34
CA VAL A 378 16.63 24.90 8.67
C VAL A 378 17.70 25.97 8.85
N ILE A 379 17.38 27.24 8.59
CA ILE A 379 18.34 28.36 8.69
C ILE A 379 18.77 28.59 10.14
N GLU A 380 17.83 28.60 11.08
CA GLU A 380 18.14 28.83 12.50
C GLU A 380 19.10 27.78 13.05
N GLU A 381 18.83 26.50 12.76
CA GLU A 381 19.63 25.38 13.26
C GLU A 381 21.03 25.34 12.64
N THR A 382 21.12 25.57 11.33
CA THR A 382 22.40 25.63 10.61
C THR A 382 23.24 26.87 10.95
N SER A 383 22.62 27.93 11.49
CA SER A 383 23.31 29.15 11.92
C SER A 383 23.84 29.09 13.36
N LYS A 384 23.54 28.02 14.12
CA LYS A 384 23.98 27.92 15.54
C LYS A 384 25.51 27.81 15.65
N PRO A 385 26.14 28.51 16.61
CA PRO A 385 27.58 28.44 16.85
C PRO A 385 27.95 27.07 17.41
N GLY A 386 28.20 26.11 16.52
CA GLY A 386 28.41 24.70 16.85
C GLY A 386 27.94 23.74 15.77
N TRP A 387 27.09 24.18 14.84
CA TRP A 387 26.75 23.39 13.65
C TRP A 387 27.96 23.30 12.71
N THR A 388 28.32 22.08 12.32
CA THR A 388 29.47 21.77 11.48
C THR A 388 29.06 21.02 10.23
N GLU A 389 29.97 20.94 9.25
CA GLU A 389 29.75 20.20 8.01
C GLU A 389 29.52 18.69 8.19
N ASN A 390 29.73 18.15 9.40
CA ASN A 390 29.49 16.74 9.72
C ASN A 390 28.12 16.51 10.37
N ASP A 391 27.38 17.57 10.70
CA ASP A 391 26.08 17.46 11.34
C ASP A 391 24.99 17.18 10.28
N GLU A 392 24.25 16.08 10.46
CA GLU A 392 23.15 15.74 9.58
C GLU A 392 21.83 16.28 10.13
N MET A 393 21.11 17.03 9.30
CA MET A 393 19.74 17.43 9.59
C MET A 393 18.78 16.36 9.06
N SER A 394 18.07 15.71 9.98
CA SER A 394 17.05 14.73 9.64
C SER A 394 15.69 15.39 9.47
N ILE A 395 14.83 14.78 8.64
CA ILE A 395 13.43 15.19 8.47
C ILE A 395 12.71 15.16 9.82
N GLU A 396 12.90 14.06 10.58
CA GLU A 396 12.30 13.88 11.91
C GLU A 396 12.62 15.01 12.88
N PHE A 397 13.87 15.49 12.85
CA PHE A 397 14.28 16.63 13.66
C PHE A 397 13.53 17.89 13.26
N VAL A 398 13.48 18.24 11.97
CA VAL A 398 12.77 19.43 11.49
C VAL A 398 11.28 19.35 11.83
N LEU A 399 10.64 18.20 11.61
CA LEU A 399 9.23 17.99 11.96
C LEU A 399 8.98 18.15 13.46
N ARG A 400 9.89 17.65 14.31
CA ARG A 400 9.80 17.83 15.77
C ARG A 400 9.93 19.29 16.18
N GLU A 401 10.87 20.04 15.59
CA GLU A 401 11.03 21.46 15.86
C GLU A 401 9.81 22.27 15.39
N LEU A 402 9.23 21.92 14.23
CA LEU A 402 7.98 22.52 13.77
C LEU A 402 6.82 22.25 14.72
N ALA A 403 6.70 21.02 15.23
CA ALA A 403 5.65 20.65 16.17
C ALA A 403 5.76 21.41 17.52
N GLN A 404 6.96 21.82 17.91
CA GLN A 404 7.18 22.62 19.13
C GLN A 404 6.90 24.12 18.95
N ARG A 405 6.85 24.61 17.70
CA ARG A 405 6.58 26.02 17.40
C ARG A 405 5.08 26.29 17.41
N ASN A 406 4.64 27.20 18.30
CA ASN A 406 3.25 27.68 18.35
C ASN A 406 2.79 28.41 17.08
N SER A 407 3.71 28.77 16.17
CA SER A 407 3.44 29.49 14.93
C SER A 407 3.36 28.60 13.68
N SER A 408 3.43 27.28 13.84
CA SER A 408 3.36 26.36 12.68
C SER A 408 1.96 26.36 12.08
N PRO A 409 1.81 26.47 10.75
CA PRO A 409 0.50 26.46 10.11
C PRO A 409 -0.27 25.17 10.40
N SER A 410 -1.43 25.28 11.07
CA SER A 410 -2.27 24.16 11.45
C SER A 410 -3.34 23.83 10.40
N GLY A 411 -3.82 22.59 10.35
CA GLY A 411 -5.03 22.21 9.61
C GLY A 411 -4.84 21.97 8.10
N GLY A 412 -3.62 22.03 7.57
CA GLY A 412 -3.33 21.67 6.19
C GLY A 412 -2.93 20.20 5.99
N PRO A 413 -2.56 19.80 4.75
CA PRO A 413 -2.38 18.40 4.40
C PRO A 413 -1.09 17.83 4.96
N VAL A 414 -1.19 17.20 6.14
CA VAL A 414 -0.05 16.69 6.93
C VAL A 414 0.81 15.69 6.14
N HIS A 415 0.22 14.93 5.21
CA HIS A 415 0.96 14.00 4.34
C HIS A 415 2.04 14.68 3.49
N MET A 416 1.88 15.97 3.18
CA MET A 416 2.90 16.74 2.43
C MET A 416 4.09 17.16 3.31
N LEU A 417 4.00 17.12 4.64
CA LEU A 417 5.06 17.64 5.51
C LEU A 417 6.40 16.95 5.27
N TYR A 418 6.39 15.63 5.12
CA TYR A 418 7.60 14.86 4.88
C TYR A 418 8.25 15.26 3.55
N SER A 419 7.46 15.34 2.46
CA SER A 419 7.96 15.67 1.13
C SER A 419 8.43 17.13 1.03
N LEU A 420 7.70 18.08 1.62
CA LEU A 420 8.12 19.49 1.68
C LEU A 420 9.41 19.65 2.49
N THR A 421 9.54 18.92 3.60
CA THR A 421 10.74 18.94 4.43
C THR A 421 11.93 18.34 3.71
N ASP A 422 11.77 17.15 3.10
CA ASP A 422 12.85 16.49 2.34
C ASP A 422 13.30 17.36 1.16
N GLN A 423 12.36 17.94 0.41
CA GLN A 423 12.66 18.86 -0.68
C GLN A 423 13.51 20.03 -0.18
N LYS A 424 13.15 20.62 0.97
CA LYS A 424 13.83 21.82 1.46
C LYS A 424 15.19 21.54 2.07
N ILE A 425 15.33 20.42 2.78
CA ILE A 425 16.63 19.90 3.23
C ILE A 425 17.52 19.61 2.02
N CYS A 426 17.01 18.97 0.97
CA CYS A 426 17.78 18.66 -0.23
C CYS A 426 18.28 19.92 -0.94
N VAL A 427 17.44 20.94 -1.13
CA VAL A 427 17.84 22.22 -1.73
C VAL A 427 18.90 22.91 -0.87
N HIS A 428 18.71 22.98 0.45
CA HIS A 428 19.69 23.60 1.34
C HIS A 428 21.06 22.89 1.28
N CYS A 429 21.06 21.55 1.27
CA CYS A 429 22.28 20.76 1.09
C CYS A 429 22.97 21.03 -0.25
N GLN A 430 22.21 21.15 -1.35
CA GLN A 430 22.76 21.48 -2.66
C GLN A 430 23.40 22.88 -2.70
N ASP A 431 22.75 23.87 -2.10
CA ASP A 431 23.24 25.25 -2.04
C ASP A 431 24.48 25.38 -1.13
N ALA A 432 24.53 24.63 -0.03
CA ALA A 432 25.70 24.56 0.86
C ALA A 432 26.93 23.91 0.17
N VAL A 433 26.71 22.91 -0.69
CA VAL A 433 27.76 22.33 -1.54
C VAL A 433 28.23 23.33 -2.59
N ARG A 434 27.31 24.03 -3.29
CA ARG A 434 27.63 25.01 -4.33
C ARG A 434 28.38 26.24 -3.80
N SER A 435 28.06 26.69 -2.59
CA SER A 435 28.70 27.84 -1.93
C SER A 435 30.08 27.53 -1.34
N GLY A 436 30.55 26.27 -1.41
CA GLY A 436 31.87 25.87 -0.93
C GLY A 436 31.99 25.78 0.59
N LEU A 437 30.87 25.89 1.33
CA LEU A 437 30.78 25.72 2.77
C LEU A 437 30.90 24.25 3.21
N LEU A 438 30.59 23.30 2.33
CA LEU A 438 30.68 21.86 2.60
C LEU A 438 31.73 21.23 1.67
N ARG A 439 32.98 21.05 2.13
CA ARG A 439 34.06 20.53 1.26
C ARG A 439 34.18 19.01 1.26
N LYS A 440 33.54 18.27 2.17
CA LYS A 440 33.59 16.80 2.17
C LYS A 440 32.34 16.15 2.76
N PHE A 441 31.28 15.99 1.98
CA PHE A 441 30.27 14.97 2.32
C PHE A 441 30.69 13.59 1.78
N ARG A 442 31.11 12.69 2.68
CA ARG A 442 31.18 11.24 2.42
C ARG A 442 29.81 10.62 2.73
N GLY A 443 28.89 10.75 1.77
CA GLY A 443 27.60 10.06 1.74
C GLY A 443 27.30 9.63 0.31
N HIS A 444 28.01 8.60 -0.15
CA HIS A 444 28.26 8.30 -1.56
C HIS A 444 27.07 7.71 -2.35
N ASP A 445 25.87 7.64 -1.78
CA ASP A 445 24.70 7.06 -2.48
C ASP A 445 23.54 8.04 -2.73
N ARG A 446 23.29 9.04 -1.87
CA ARG A 446 22.17 10.00 -2.07
C ARG A 446 22.43 11.01 -3.20
N MET A 447 23.69 11.46 -3.35
CA MET A 447 24.10 12.37 -4.43
C MET A 447 24.20 11.67 -5.80
N LYS A 448 24.52 10.36 -5.85
CA LYS A 448 24.63 9.65 -7.13
C LYS A 448 23.28 9.45 -7.82
N GLN A 449 22.19 9.32 -7.07
CA GLN A 449 20.84 9.19 -7.62
C GLN A 449 20.30 10.55 -8.12
N ILE A 450 20.44 11.61 -7.30
CA ILE A 450 19.93 12.95 -7.60
C ILE A 450 20.73 13.62 -8.73
N CYS A 451 22.06 13.43 -8.78
CA CYS A 451 22.87 13.92 -9.89
C CYS A 451 22.68 13.13 -11.19
N ARG A 452 22.14 11.88 -11.16
CA ARG A 452 21.80 11.12 -12.37
C ARG A 452 20.53 11.67 -13.04
N VAL A 453 19.49 11.93 -12.23
CA VAL A 453 18.21 12.47 -12.72
C VAL A 453 18.38 13.87 -13.34
N ASN A 454 19.18 14.74 -12.73
CA ASN A 454 19.42 16.07 -13.29
C ASN A 454 20.30 16.07 -14.56
N LYS A 455 21.18 15.06 -14.72
CA LYS A 455 22.01 14.95 -15.93
C LYS A 455 21.24 14.41 -17.13
N GLU A 456 20.24 13.56 -16.89
CA GLU A 456 19.33 13.06 -17.94
C GLU A 456 18.31 14.13 -18.38
N LEU A 457 17.86 15.01 -17.48
CA LEU A 457 16.99 16.15 -17.81
C LEU A 457 17.72 17.27 -18.58
N ASP A 458 18.99 17.56 -18.25
CA ASP A 458 19.79 18.55 -18.99
C ASP A 458 20.22 18.03 -20.39
N GLU A 459 20.40 16.72 -20.56
CA GLU A 459 20.73 16.11 -21.86
C GLU A 459 19.51 15.91 -22.77
N SER A 460 18.28 15.80 -22.24
CA SER A 460 17.05 15.73 -23.05
C SER A 460 16.55 17.11 -23.49
N CYS A 461 16.98 18.19 -22.84
CA CYS A 461 16.60 19.55 -23.22
C CYS A 461 17.56 20.18 -24.26
N ASN A 462 18.64 19.46 -24.62
CA ASN A 462 19.67 19.88 -25.59
C ASN A 462 19.87 18.89 -26.75
N ARG A 463 18.86 18.07 -27.09
CA ARG A 463 18.85 17.26 -28.32
C ARG A 463 17.62 17.52 -29.17
#